data_AF-A0A2D6PAP3-F1
#
_entry.id   AF-A0A2D6PAP3-F1
#
_cell.length_a   1.000
_cell.length_b   1.000
_cell.length_c   1.000
_cell.angle_alpha   90.00
_cell.angle_beta   90.00
_cell.angle_gamma   90.00
#
_symmetry.space_group_name_H-M   'P 1'
#
loop_
_entity.id
_entity.type
_entity.pdbx_description
1 polymer ?
#
loop_
_entity_poly.entity_id
_entity_poly.type
_entity_poly.pdbx_seq_one_letter_code
_entity_poly.pdbx_strand_id
1 'polypeptide(L)'
;MPKKDLDDKFLTPTKFSQEIERLVKKSNGLISYIEAVVTYCQENEIELETVPKLISKPLKERLRHEAQRLNYMKQSSKGVLPL
;
A
#
# COMPACT_ATOMS: atom_id res chain seq x y z
N MET A 1 21.69 8.86 -24.90
CA MET A 1 21.38 9.86 -23.84
C MET A 1 20.72 9.12 -22.68
N PRO A 2 21.39 8.92 -21.53
CA PRO A 2 20.78 8.18 -20.44
C PRO A 2 19.88 9.11 -19.61
N LYS A 3 18.57 8.93 -19.74
CA LYS A 3 17.57 9.45 -18.79
C LYS A 3 17.36 8.37 -17.72
N LYS A 4 18.34 8.13 -16.84
CA LYS A 4 18.20 7.08 -15.82
C LYS A 4 18.34 7.61 -14.39
N ASP A 5 18.98 8.76 -14.21
CA ASP A 5 19.36 9.27 -12.88
C ASP A 5 18.34 10.25 -12.26
N LEU A 6 17.34 10.72 -13.00
CA LEU A 6 16.30 11.62 -12.47
C LEU A 6 15.13 10.83 -11.84
N ASP A 7 14.98 9.57 -12.22
CA ASP A 7 13.85 8.74 -11.79
C ASP A 7 14.01 8.18 -10.38
N ASP A 8 15.23 8.06 -9.88
CA ASP A 8 15.52 7.53 -8.55
C ASP A 8 15.23 8.53 -7.41
N LYS A 9 15.03 9.82 -7.73
CA LYS A 9 14.73 10.86 -6.72
C LYS A 9 13.26 11.11 -6.44
N PHE A 10 12.34 10.64 -7.30
CA PHE A 10 10.93 10.98 -7.17
C PHE A 10 10.06 9.76 -6.92
N LEU A 11 9.60 9.64 -5.67
CA LEU A 11 8.58 8.70 -5.28
C LEU A 11 7.21 9.22 -5.73
N THR A 12 6.69 8.65 -6.81
CA THR A 12 5.34 8.94 -7.31
C THR A 12 4.35 7.87 -6.83
N PRO A 13 3.04 8.17 -6.73
CA PRO A 13 2.03 7.18 -6.34
C PRO A 13 2.01 5.93 -7.24
N THR A 14 2.34 6.11 -8.52
CA THR A 14 2.45 5.01 -9.49
C THR A 14 3.66 4.13 -9.20
N LYS A 15 4.84 4.73 -8.97
CA LYS A 15 6.06 3.98 -8.62
C LYS A 15 5.88 3.26 -7.29
N PHE A 16 5.33 3.93 -6.29
CA PHE A 16 5.01 3.34 -5.00
C PHE A 16 4.12 2.10 -5.17
N SER A 17 3.00 2.22 -5.91
CA SER A 17 2.11 1.09 -6.15
C SER A 17 2.81 -0.09 -6.86
N GLN A 18 3.70 0.19 -7.81
CA GLN A 18 4.48 -0.84 -8.50
C GLN A 18 5.49 -1.53 -7.59
N GLU A 19 6.19 -0.78 -6.73
CA GLU A 19 7.15 -1.34 -5.78
C GLU A 19 6.46 -2.25 -4.77
N ILE A 20 5.30 -1.85 -4.24
CA ILE A 20 4.51 -2.70 -3.35
C ILE A 20 4.11 -4.02 -4.04
N GLU A 21 3.63 -3.96 -5.29
CA GLU A 21 3.30 -5.19 -6.03
C GLU A 21 4.53 -6.07 -6.28
N ARG A 22 5.69 -5.48 -6.57
CA ARG A 22 6.95 -6.22 -6.73
C ARG A 22 7.36 -6.89 -5.44
N LEU A 23 7.25 -6.20 -4.30
CA LEU A 23 7.64 -6.71 -2.99
C LEU A 23 6.79 -7.93 -2.59
N VAL A 24 5.46 -7.85 -2.81
CA VAL A 24 4.54 -8.96 -2.55
C VAL A 24 4.85 -10.16 -3.46
N LYS A 25 5.11 -9.92 -4.75
CA LYS A 25 5.47 -10.98 -5.72
C LYS A 25 6.82 -11.62 -5.40
N LYS A 26 7.82 -10.82 -5.04
CA LYS A 26 9.17 -11.29 -4.67
C LYS A 26 9.15 -12.16 -3.42
N SER A 27 8.20 -11.89 -2.53
CA SER A 27 7.99 -12.68 -1.31
C SER A 27 7.06 -13.87 -1.53
N ASN A 28 6.71 -14.22 -2.78
CA ASN A 28 5.81 -15.32 -3.12
C ASN A 28 4.46 -15.30 -2.37
N GLY A 29 3.97 -14.10 -2.00
CA GLY A 29 2.74 -13.94 -1.22
C GLY A 29 2.86 -14.31 0.27
N LEU A 30 4.08 -14.50 0.80
CA LEU A 30 4.33 -14.69 2.23
C LEU A 30 3.98 -13.44 3.05
N ILE A 31 4.18 -12.26 2.47
CA ILE A 31 3.83 -10.98 3.08
C ILE A 31 2.55 -10.43 2.46
N SER A 32 1.73 -9.81 3.31
CA SER A 32 0.48 -9.17 2.88
C SER A 32 0.73 -7.76 2.32
N TYR A 33 -0.24 -7.12 1.67
CA TYR A 33 -0.04 -5.77 1.12
C TYR A 33 0.21 -4.74 2.22
N ILE A 34 -0.39 -4.93 3.41
CA ILE A 34 -0.15 -4.06 4.57
C ILE A 34 1.30 -4.17 5.03
N GLU A 35 1.83 -5.38 5.18
CA GLU A 35 3.22 -5.61 5.56
C GLU A 35 4.18 -5.08 4.51
N ALA A 36 3.87 -5.29 3.23
CA ALA A 36 4.69 -4.78 2.14
C ALA A 36 4.82 -3.25 2.17
N VAL A 37 3.76 -2.53 2.50
CA VAL A 37 3.79 -1.08 2.68
C VAL A 37 4.68 -0.67 3.84
N VAL A 38 4.58 -1.35 4.99
CA VAL A 38 5.39 -1.06 6.17
C VAL A 38 6.87 -1.31 5.90
N THR A 39 7.21 -2.47 5.33
CA THR A 39 8.58 -2.84 4.97
C THR A 39 9.17 -1.83 3.99
N TYR A 40 8.43 -1.45 2.94
CA TYR A 40 8.90 -0.47 1.98
C TYR A 40 9.16 0.90 2.64
N CYS A 41 8.29 1.34 3.55
CA CYS A 41 8.50 2.59 4.27
C CYS A 41 9.70 2.54 5.22
N GLN A 42 9.95 1.39 5.85
CA GLN A 42 11.13 1.18 6.71
C GLN A 42 12.43 1.17 5.91
N GLU A 43 12.47 0.46 4.77
CA GLU A 43 13.66 0.34 3.93
C GLU A 43 14.05 1.67 3.24
N ASN A 44 13.07 2.52 2.93
CA ASN A 44 13.27 3.79 2.23
C ASN A 44 13.20 5.01 3.17
N GLU A 45 13.13 4.80 4.48
CA GLU A 45 13.02 5.85 5.51
C GLU A 45 11.87 6.85 5.23
N ILE A 46 10.72 6.35 4.77
CA ILE A 46 9.55 7.15 4.44
C ILE A 46 8.69 7.33 5.69
N GLU A 47 8.36 8.59 5.99
CA GLU A 47 7.48 8.93 7.10
C GLU A 47 6.03 8.48 6.81
N LEU A 48 5.44 7.72 7.73
CA LEU A 48 4.11 7.11 7.56
C LEU A 48 3.00 8.14 7.31
N GLU A 49 3.13 9.35 7.86
CA GLU A 49 2.19 10.47 7.65
C GLU A 49 2.07 10.89 6.18
N THR A 50 3.10 10.61 5.37
CA THR A 50 3.14 10.95 3.94
C THR A 50 2.56 9.86 3.04
N VAL A 51 2.46 8.63 3.54
CA VAL A 51 2.00 7.44 2.81
C VAL A 51 0.58 7.58 2.25
N PRO A 52 -0.42 8.17 2.94
CA PRO A 52 -1.75 8.37 2.39
C PRO A 52 -1.79 9.16 1.08
N LYS A 53 -0.79 10.01 0.82
CA LYS A 53 -0.66 10.80 -0.41
C LYS A 53 -0.06 9.99 -1.57
N LEU A 54 0.67 8.92 -1.24
CA LEU A 54 1.38 8.04 -2.18
C LEU A 54 0.56 6.80 -2.56
N ILE A 55 -0.47 6.47 -1.77
CA ILE A 55 -1.35 5.34 -2.06
C ILE A 55 -2.35 5.72 -3.17
N SER A 56 -2.33 4.97 -4.26
CA SER A 56 -3.33 5.07 -5.32
C SER A 56 -4.71 4.53 -4.88
N LYS A 57 -5.81 5.02 -5.47
CA LYS A 57 -7.17 4.51 -5.20
C LYS A 57 -7.28 2.97 -5.21
N PRO A 58 -6.76 2.23 -6.22
CA PRO A 58 -6.84 0.77 -6.23
C PRO A 58 -6.05 0.11 -5.09
N LEU A 59 -4.86 0.64 -4.76
CA LEU A 59 -4.07 0.11 -3.65
C LEU A 59 -4.75 0.36 -2.30
N LYS A 60 -5.40 1.53 -2.14
CA LYS A 60 -6.19 1.85 -0.95
C LYS A 60 -7.32 0.86 -0.71
N GLU A 61 -8.03 0.47 -1.77
CA GLU A 61 -9.13 -0.49 -1.66
C GLU A 61 -8.62 -1.90 -1.32
N ARG A 62 -7.50 -2.32 -1.91
CA ARG A 62 -6.83 -3.57 -1.53
C ARG A 62 -6.43 -3.61 -0.05
N LEU A 63 -5.78 -2.54 0.43
CA LEU A 63 -5.39 -2.39 1.83
C LEU A 63 -6.61 -2.44 2.75
N ARG A 64 -7.71 -1.77 2.37
CA ARG A 64 -8.97 -1.78 3.14
C ARG A 64 -9.55 -3.18 3.24
N HIS A 65 -9.65 -3.89 2.12
CA HIS A 65 -10.18 -5.25 2.07
C HIS A 65 -9.33 -6.21 2.91
N GLU A 66 -8.00 -6.09 2.83
CA GLU A 66 -7.09 -6.87 3.64
C GLU A 66 -7.23 -6.56 5.14
N ALA A 67 -7.33 -5.27 5.50
CA ALA A 67 -7.53 -4.84 6.88
C ALA A 67 -8.88 -5.34 7.46
N GLN A 68 -9.92 -5.46 6.63
CA GLN A 68 -11.18 -6.10 7.03
C GLN A 68 -11.00 -7.59 7.29
N ARG A 69 -10.31 -8.30 6.38
CA ARG A 69 -10.05 -9.74 6.51
C ARG A 69 -9.19 -10.07 7.74
N LEU A 70 -8.26 -9.19 8.09
CA LEU A 70 -7.36 -9.32 9.24
C LEU A 70 -7.94 -8.72 10.54
N ASN A 71 -9.19 -8.22 10.52
CA ASN A 71 -9.86 -7.60 11.67
C ASN A 71 -9.11 -6.38 12.27
N TYR A 72 -8.38 -5.62 11.44
CA TYR A 72 -7.70 -4.39 11.85
C TYR A 72 -8.61 -3.16 11.88
N MET A 73 -9.81 -3.26 11.30
CA MET A 73 -10.81 -2.20 11.37
C MET A 73 -11.95 -2.60 12.30
N LYS A 74 -12.47 -1.61 13.03
CA LYS A 74 -13.73 -1.77 13.77
C LYS A 74 -14.84 -2.17 12.81
N GLN A 75 -15.72 -3.05 13.26
CA GLN A 75 -16.92 -3.39 12.51
C GLN A 75 -17.72 -2.11 12.25
N SER A 76 -18.04 -1.83 10.99
CA SER A 76 -19.00 -0.78 10.65
C SER A 76 -20.37 -1.15 11.20
N SER A 77 -21.14 -0.15 11.62
CA SER A 77 -22.47 -0.36 12.19
C SER A 77 -23.31 -1.30 11.33
N LYS A 78 -24.05 -2.22 11.99
CA LYS A 78 -25.09 -3.03 11.37
C LYS A 78 -26.28 -2.13 11.04
N GLY A 79 -26.12 -1.26 10.05
CA GLY A 79 -27.24 -0.59 9.41
C GLY A 79 -28.04 -1.68 8.73
N VAL A 80 -28.99 -2.25 9.45
CA VAL A 80 -29.97 -3.16 8.87
C VAL A 80 -30.79 -2.34 7.91
N LEU A 81 -30.88 -2.81 6.66
CA LEU A 81 -31.86 -2.28 5.73
C LEU A 81 -33.24 -2.51 6.38
N PRO A 82 -34.02 -1.47 6.68
CA PRO A 82 -35.39 -1.67 7.12
C PRO A 82 -36.14 -2.24 5.92
N LEU A 83 -36.42 -3.54 5.98
CA LEU A 83 -37.30 -4.24 5.05
C LEU A 83 -38.75 -3.99 5.46
#